data_AF-A0A834BDS8-F1
#
_entry.id   AF-A0A834BDS8-F1
#
_cell.length_a   1.000
_cell.length_b   1.000
_cell.length_c   1.000
_cell.angle_alpha   90.00
_cell.angle_beta   90.00
_cell.angle_gamma   90.00
#
_symmetry.space_group_name_H-M   'P 1'
#
loop_
_entity.id
_entity.type
_entity.pdbx_description
1 polymer ?
#
loop_
_entity_poly.entity_id
_entity_poly.type
_entity_poly.pdbx_seq_one_letter_code
_entity_poly.pdbx_strand_id
1 'polypeptide(L)'
;MRPRSLAENQISNKGAKALARSLLVNRSLTTLDLRSNTIGPQGAKALADALKINRTLVFLSLQSNTIKDDGARSMAEALAANRTLSVIHLQKNTIGPVGAQKMADALKQNRSLKELMFSSNGIGNKGAKALAEALKVNQVLESLDLQSNSISDAGVAALMGALCTNQTLLSLNLRENSISPKGAQDLAQALCTNSTLKNLDLTANLLHDEGAQAIAVAVKENHTLMSLHLQWNFIQASAAKALGQALQFNRSLISLDLQENAIGDEGACAVAGALKANTTLTALYLQVASIGALGAQALGEALAVNRTLEILDLRGNAIGVAGAKALANALKVNSSLRRLNLQENSLGMDGAICIATALSGNHGIQHINLQGNRIGESGARMISETIKTNAPLCTVEM
;
A
#
# COMPACT_ATOMS: atom_id res chain seq x y z
N MET A 1 5.55 -11.77 -26.98
CA MET A 1 5.33 -10.60 -27.86
C MET A 1 5.48 -9.34 -27.02
N ARG A 2 6.11 -8.29 -27.57
CA ARG A 2 6.43 -7.07 -26.82
C ARG A 2 5.16 -6.31 -26.40
N PRO A 3 5.03 -5.84 -25.15
CA PRO A 3 3.97 -4.90 -24.78
C PRO A 3 4.07 -3.66 -25.68
N ARG A 4 2.96 -3.27 -26.31
CA ARG A 4 2.90 -2.02 -27.08
C ARG A 4 2.40 -0.93 -26.13
N SER A 5 3.35 -0.17 -25.58
CA SER A 5 3.02 1.09 -24.94
C SER A 5 2.93 2.19 -25.99
N LEU A 6 1.82 2.90 -25.95
CA LEU A 6 1.52 4.12 -26.67
C LEU A 6 1.17 5.24 -25.66
N ALA A 7 1.75 5.14 -24.46
CA ALA A 7 1.60 6.13 -23.41
C ALA A 7 2.17 7.49 -23.84
N GLU A 8 1.59 8.60 -23.39
CA GLU A 8 2.19 9.93 -23.54
C GLU A 8 2.40 10.38 -25.01
N ASN A 9 1.52 9.93 -25.91
CA ASN A 9 1.62 10.17 -27.36
C ASN A 9 0.56 11.14 -27.91
N GLN A 10 -0.15 11.87 -27.03
CA GLN A 10 -1.22 12.82 -27.40
C GLN A 10 -2.34 12.19 -28.27
N ILE A 11 -2.58 10.89 -28.13
CA ILE A 11 -3.58 10.16 -28.90
C ILE A 11 -4.98 10.70 -28.55
N SER A 12 -5.62 11.33 -29.52
CA SER A 12 -6.99 11.85 -29.38
C SER A 12 -8.03 10.79 -29.69
N ASN A 13 -9.32 11.16 -29.61
CA ASN A 13 -10.44 10.33 -30.07
C ASN A 13 -10.26 9.76 -31.48
N LYS A 14 -9.63 10.50 -32.40
CA LYS A 14 -9.37 10.03 -33.78
C LYS A 14 -8.33 8.90 -33.79
N GLY A 15 -7.25 9.05 -33.01
CA GLY A 15 -6.23 8.01 -32.87
C GLY A 15 -6.78 6.77 -32.18
N ALA A 16 -7.57 6.92 -31.12
CA ALA A 16 -8.25 5.81 -30.46
C ALA A 16 -9.18 5.04 -31.40
N LYS A 17 -9.90 5.73 -32.30
CA LYS A 17 -10.72 5.08 -33.35
C LYS A 17 -9.88 4.27 -34.34
N ALA A 18 -8.71 4.77 -34.74
CA ALA A 18 -7.81 4.03 -35.61
C ALA A 18 -7.28 2.77 -34.91
N LEU A 19 -6.85 2.90 -33.64
CA LEU A 19 -6.41 1.78 -32.82
C LEU A 19 -7.52 0.74 -32.61
N ALA A 20 -8.75 1.17 -32.38
CA ALA A 20 -9.91 0.29 -32.26
C ALA A 20 -10.09 -0.58 -33.52
N ARG A 21 -9.94 0.00 -34.72
CA ARG A 21 -9.98 -0.77 -35.98
C ARG A 21 -8.87 -1.81 -36.05
N SER A 22 -7.66 -1.48 -35.60
CA SER A 22 -6.56 -2.44 -35.51
C SER A 22 -6.86 -3.56 -34.51
N LEU A 23 -7.47 -3.26 -33.36
CA LEU A 23 -7.85 -4.25 -32.35
C LEU A 23 -8.89 -5.28 -32.84
N LEU A 24 -9.76 -4.90 -33.78
CA LEU A 24 -10.77 -5.80 -34.36
C LEU A 24 -10.16 -6.95 -35.14
N VAL A 25 -9.05 -6.70 -35.85
CA VAL A 25 -8.34 -7.69 -36.67
C VAL A 25 -7.13 -8.28 -35.98
N ASN A 26 -6.60 -7.62 -34.93
CA ASN A 26 -5.47 -8.11 -34.18
C ASN A 26 -5.85 -9.39 -33.41
N ARG A 27 -4.98 -10.39 -33.47
CA ARG A 27 -5.17 -11.72 -32.85
C ARG A 27 -4.04 -12.11 -31.89
N SER A 28 -3.19 -11.16 -31.50
CA SER A 28 -1.99 -11.47 -30.73
C SER A 28 -1.62 -10.47 -29.64
N LEU A 29 -2.19 -9.26 -29.67
CA LEU A 29 -1.94 -8.24 -28.68
C LEU A 29 -2.68 -8.58 -27.39
N THR A 30 -1.92 -8.75 -26.31
CA THR A 30 -2.42 -9.05 -24.95
C THR A 30 -2.40 -7.84 -24.04
N THR A 31 -1.56 -6.84 -24.34
CA THR A 31 -1.33 -5.67 -23.51
C THR A 31 -1.35 -4.43 -24.37
N LEU A 32 -2.19 -3.47 -23.99
CA LEU A 32 -2.27 -2.16 -24.63
C LEU A 32 -2.24 -1.07 -23.55
N ASP A 33 -1.22 -0.23 -23.61
CA ASP A 33 -1.04 0.88 -22.67
C ASP A 33 -1.21 2.20 -23.40
N LEU A 34 -2.27 2.94 -23.05
CA LEU A 34 -2.67 4.22 -23.62
C LEU A 34 -2.73 5.32 -22.56
N ARG A 35 -1.97 5.18 -21.46
CA ARG A 35 -1.99 6.19 -20.39
C ARG A 35 -1.52 7.57 -20.87
N SER A 36 -1.97 8.62 -20.20
CA SER A 36 -1.50 10.01 -20.42
C SER A 36 -1.66 10.46 -21.88
N ASN A 37 -2.84 10.20 -22.46
CA ASN A 37 -3.22 10.66 -23.79
C ASN A 37 -4.43 11.62 -23.70
N THR A 38 -5.04 11.96 -24.83
CA THR A 38 -6.21 12.87 -24.88
C THR A 38 -7.48 12.12 -25.32
N ILE A 39 -7.60 10.86 -24.93
CA ILE A 39 -8.75 10.01 -25.27
C ILE A 39 -9.96 10.47 -24.45
N GLY A 40 -10.96 10.99 -25.16
CA GLY A 40 -12.25 11.39 -24.59
C GLY A 40 -13.29 10.27 -24.66
N PRO A 41 -14.57 10.58 -24.34
CA PRO A 41 -15.65 9.60 -24.33
C PRO A 41 -15.84 8.87 -25.66
N GLN A 42 -15.67 9.59 -26.79
CA GLN A 42 -15.84 9.04 -28.13
C GLN A 42 -14.71 8.07 -28.52
N GLY A 43 -13.49 8.32 -28.06
CA GLY A 43 -12.36 7.42 -28.26
C GLY A 43 -12.50 6.17 -27.38
N ALA A 44 -12.89 6.35 -26.12
CA ALA A 44 -13.20 5.25 -25.21
C ALA A 44 -14.32 4.35 -25.75
N LYS A 45 -15.39 4.93 -26.30
CA LYS A 45 -16.46 4.19 -26.98
C LYS A 45 -15.92 3.34 -28.13
N ALA A 46 -15.08 3.89 -29.00
CA ALA A 46 -14.53 3.14 -30.12
C ALA A 46 -13.68 1.95 -29.64
N LEU A 47 -12.84 2.15 -28.62
CA LEU A 47 -12.08 1.08 -28.00
C LEU A 47 -12.99 0.02 -27.37
N ALA A 48 -14.02 0.44 -26.63
CA ALA A 48 -15.03 -0.44 -26.05
C ALA A 48 -15.73 -1.32 -27.10
N ASP A 49 -16.14 -0.75 -28.22
CA ASP A 49 -16.78 -1.50 -29.31
C ASP A 49 -15.82 -2.55 -29.91
N ALA A 50 -14.53 -2.24 -30.01
CA ALA A 50 -13.53 -3.23 -30.42
C ALA A 50 -13.33 -4.33 -29.36
N LEU A 51 -13.36 -3.98 -28.08
CA LEU A 51 -13.20 -4.95 -26.97
C LEU A 51 -14.38 -5.93 -26.85
N LYS A 52 -15.59 -5.57 -27.29
CA LYS A 52 -16.72 -6.52 -27.35
C LYS A 52 -16.39 -7.75 -28.21
N ILE A 53 -15.54 -7.58 -29.22
CA ILE A 53 -15.15 -8.61 -30.20
C ILE A 53 -13.76 -9.17 -29.89
N ASN A 54 -12.81 -8.34 -29.46
CA ASN A 54 -11.45 -8.76 -29.21
C ASN A 54 -11.38 -9.78 -28.08
N ARG A 55 -10.72 -10.93 -28.34
CA ARG A 55 -10.58 -12.06 -27.39
C ARG A 55 -9.15 -12.30 -26.96
N THR A 56 -8.23 -11.35 -27.19
CA THR A 56 -6.80 -11.53 -26.91
C THR A 56 -6.27 -10.53 -25.90
N LEU A 57 -6.87 -9.34 -25.80
CA LEU A 57 -6.42 -8.31 -24.90
C LEU A 57 -6.79 -8.65 -23.46
N VAL A 58 -5.77 -8.78 -22.61
CA VAL A 58 -5.86 -9.11 -21.19
C VAL A 58 -5.67 -7.87 -20.32
N PHE A 59 -4.82 -6.94 -20.76
CA PHE A 59 -4.51 -5.70 -20.05
C PHE A 59 -4.80 -4.48 -20.93
N LEU A 60 -5.54 -3.52 -20.38
CA LEU A 60 -5.76 -2.21 -20.99
C LEU A 60 -5.55 -1.10 -19.96
N SER A 61 -4.62 -0.18 -20.25
CA SER A 61 -4.51 1.07 -19.50
C SER A 61 -5.02 2.26 -20.30
N LEU A 62 -5.95 3.00 -19.70
CA LEU A 62 -6.44 4.30 -20.16
C LEU A 62 -6.25 5.37 -19.07
N GLN A 63 -5.34 5.15 -18.12
CA GLN A 63 -5.04 6.10 -17.05
C GLN A 63 -4.73 7.51 -17.59
N SER A 64 -5.09 8.56 -16.85
CA SER A 64 -4.78 9.97 -17.20
C SER A 64 -5.26 10.33 -18.62
N ASN A 65 -6.54 10.06 -18.90
CA ASN A 65 -7.23 10.50 -20.12
C ASN A 65 -8.46 11.33 -19.72
N THR A 66 -9.41 11.56 -20.64
CA THR A 66 -10.62 12.34 -20.36
C THR A 66 -11.89 11.55 -20.70
N ILE A 67 -11.94 10.28 -20.26
CA ILE A 67 -12.99 9.32 -20.61
C ILE A 67 -14.38 9.78 -20.11
N LYS A 68 -14.45 10.37 -18.90
CA LYS A 68 -15.70 10.79 -18.23
C LYS A 68 -16.74 9.66 -18.08
N ASP A 69 -17.90 9.98 -17.54
CA ASP A 69 -18.99 9.01 -17.32
C ASP A 69 -19.47 8.33 -18.61
N ASP A 70 -19.56 9.07 -19.71
CA ASP A 70 -20.02 8.52 -21.00
C ASP A 70 -19.05 7.47 -21.56
N GLY A 71 -17.74 7.73 -21.47
CA GLY A 71 -16.75 6.75 -21.90
C GLY A 71 -16.69 5.55 -20.96
N ALA A 72 -16.83 5.78 -19.64
CA ALA A 72 -16.90 4.70 -18.65
C ALA A 72 -18.11 3.79 -18.88
N ARG A 73 -19.27 4.36 -19.25
CA ARG A 73 -20.46 3.60 -19.65
C ARG A 73 -20.16 2.69 -20.84
N SER A 74 -19.49 3.19 -21.88
CA SER A 74 -19.12 2.35 -23.03
C SER A 74 -18.12 1.25 -22.63
N MET A 75 -17.13 1.55 -21.79
CA MET A 75 -16.20 0.55 -21.27
C MET A 75 -16.92 -0.52 -20.44
N ALA A 76 -17.91 -0.14 -19.63
CA ALA A 76 -18.74 -1.06 -18.87
C ALA A 76 -19.54 -2.02 -19.79
N GLU A 77 -20.15 -1.51 -20.85
CA GLU A 77 -20.83 -2.36 -21.85
C GLU A 77 -19.87 -3.37 -22.49
N ALA A 78 -18.62 -2.96 -22.76
CA ALA A 78 -17.60 -3.86 -23.26
C ALA A 78 -17.23 -4.93 -22.23
N LEU A 79 -17.04 -4.55 -20.97
CA LEU A 79 -16.75 -5.49 -19.87
C LEU A 79 -17.87 -6.50 -19.64
N ALA A 80 -19.13 -6.12 -19.81
CA ALA A 80 -20.25 -7.06 -19.68
C ALA A 80 -20.20 -8.20 -20.72
N ALA A 81 -19.71 -7.92 -21.94
CA ALA A 81 -19.61 -8.89 -23.04
C ALA A 81 -18.23 -9.56 -23.16
N ASN A 82 -17.17 -8.88 -22.72
CA ASN A 82 -15.80 -9.35 -22.81
C ASN A 82 -15.50 -10.36 -21.69
N ARG A 83 -14.79 -11.44 -22.04
CA ARG A 83 -14.43 -12.54 -21.13
C ARG A 83 -12.91 -12.78 -21.06
N THR A 84 -12.12 -11.91 -21.68
CA THR A 84 -10.66 -12.03 -21.78
C THR A 84 -9.95 -10.96 -20.94
N LEU A 85 -10.47 -9.74 -20.94
CA LEU A 85 -9.86 -8.62 -20.24
C LEU A 85 -9.89 -8.89 -18.74
N SER A 86 -8.70 -8.89 -18.15
CA SER A 86 -8.47 -9.23 -16.76
C SER A 86 -8.03 -8.04 -15.92
N VAL A 87 -7.38 -7.06 -16.54
CA VAL A 87 -6.89 -5.84 -15.89
C VAL A 87 -7.33 -4.62 -16.69
N ILE A 88 -7.94 -3.66 -16.00
CA ILE A 88 -8.27 -2.35 -16.58
C ILE A 88 -7.86 -1.21 -15.66
N HIS A 89 -7.12 -0.26 -16.23
CA HIS A 89 -6.66 0.95 -15.53
C HIS A 89 -7.43 2.17 -16.05
N LEU A 90 -8.21 2.79 -15.16
CA LEU A 90 -9.08 3.95 -15.45
C LEU A 90 -8.81 5.13 -14.52
N GLN A 91 -7.67 5.17 -13.83
CA GLN A 91 -7.34 6.24 -12.90
C GLN A 91 -7.28 7.61 -13.61
N LYS A 92 -7.62 8.70 -12.90
CA LYS A 92 -7.51 10.08 -13.40
C LYS A 92 -8.24 10.31 -14.74
N ASN A 93 -9.52 9.92 -14.81
CA ASN A 93 -10.34 10.05 -16.02
C ASN A 93 -11.63 10.88 -15.85
N THR A 94 -11.78 11.52 -14.69
CA THR A 94 -12.97 12.31 -14.34
C THR A 94 -14.26 11.47 -14.42
N ILE A 95 -14.19 10.21 -13.97
CA ILE A 95 -15.33 9.29 -13.96
C ILE A 95 -16.11 9.51 -12.66
N GLY A 96 -17.26 10.18 -12.77
CA GLY A 96 -18.13 10.45 -11.65
C GLY A 96 -18.96 9.24 -11.19
N PRO A 97 -19.92 9.47 -10.28
CA PRO A 97 -20.77 8.41 -9.73
C PRO A 97 -21.59 7.66 -10.79
N VAL A 98 -21.96 8.32 -11.89
CA VAL A 98 -22.76 7.67 -12.95
C VAL A 98 -21.92 6.67 -13.73
N GLY A 99 -20.70 7.02 -14.10
CA GLY A 99 -19.77 6.09 -14.75
C GLY A 99 -19.38 4.94 -13.83
N ALA A 100 -19.13 5.21 -12.55
CA ALA A 100 -18.88 4.18 -11.55
C ALA A 100 -20.05 3.21 -11.39
N GLN A 101 -21.29 3.70 -11.37
CA GLN A 101 -22.48 2.85 -11.34
C GLN A 101 -22.54 1.91 -12.56
N LYS A 102 -22.23 2.41 -13.75
CA LYS A 102 -22.22 1.56 -14.97
C LYS A 102 -21.14 0.50 -14.91
N MET A 103 -19.94 0.85 -14.45
CA MET A 103 -18.86 -0.12 -14.22
C MET A 103 -19.28 -1.19 -13.21
N ALA A 104 -19.90 -0.79 -12.11
CA ALA A 104 -20.42 -1.72 -11.11
C ALA A 104 -21.49 -2.67 -11.69
N ASP A 105 -22.42 -2.18 -12.50
CA ASP A 105 -23.43 -3.02 -13.14
C ASP A 105 -22.80 -4.06 -14.08
N ALA A 106 -21.75 -3.69 -14.82
CA ALA A 106 -21.00 -4.64 -15.64
C ALA A 106 -20.25 -5.68 -14.80
N LEU A 107 -19.66 -5.27 -13.68
CA LEU A 107 -18.95 -6.19 -12.77
C LEU A 107 -19.87 -7.29 -12.21
N LYS A 108 -21.16 -7.02 -12.00
CA LYS A 108 -22.10 -8.06 -11.52
C LYS A 108 -22.13 -9.29 -12.44
N GLN A 109 -21.93 -9.11 -13.74
CA GLN A 109 -21.99 -10.17 -14.76
C GLN A 109 -20.63 -10.57 -15.32
N ASN A 110 -19.63 -9.69 -15.24
CA ASN A 110 -18.28 -9.98 -15.71
C ASN A 110 -17.66 -11.11 -14.85
N ARG A 111 -16.88 -11.97 -15.50
CA ARG A 111 -16.24 -13.16 -14.90
C ARG A 111 -14.77 -13.29 -15.29
N SER A 112 -14.15 -12.23 -15.78
CA SER A 112 -12.75 -12.24 -16.25
C SER A 112 -11.88 -11.17 -15.58
N LEU A 113 -12.49 -10.04 -15.20
CA LEU A 113 -11.78 -8.90 -14.63
C LEU A 113 -11.37 -9.22 -13.18
N LYS A 114 -10.07 -9.30 -12.97
CA LYS A 114 -9.42 -9.52 -11.68
C LYS A 114 -8.99 -8.22 -11.03
N GLU A 115 -8.65 -7.21 -11.83
CA GLU A 115 -8.12 -5.94 -11.33
C GLU A 115 -8.83 -4.73 -11.97
N LEU A 116 -9.35 -3.86 -11.11
CA LEU A 116 -9.93 -2.58 -11.50
C LEU A 116 -9.23 -1.44 -10.74
N MET A 117 -8.47 -0.63 -11.48
CA MET A 117 -7.86 0.58 -10.92
C MET A 117 -8.71 1.80 -11.23
N PHE A 118 -9.28 2.42 -10.20
CA PHE A 118 -10.30 3.46 -10.32
C PHE A 118 -9.97 4.76 -9.57
N SER A 119 -8.71 4.93 -9.17
CA SER A 119 -8.22 6.05 -8.38
C SER A 119 -8.44 7.42 -9.03
N SER A 120 -8.59 8.47 -8.21
CA SER A 120 -8.64 9.87 -8.67
C SER A 120 -9.74 10.15 -9.70
N ASN A 121 -10.95 9.64 -9.48
CA ASN A 121 -12.09 9.83 -10.38
C ASN A 121 -13.27 10.60 -9.75
N GLY A 122 -13.31 10.72 -8.42
CA GLY A 122 -14.35 11.46 -7.71
C GLY A 122 -15.71 10.74 -7.71
N ILE A 123 -15.70 9.41 -7.62
CA ILE A 123 -16.93 8.59 -7.69
C ILE A 123 -17.88 8.82 -6.50
N GLY A 124 -17.33 9.28 -5.37
CA GLY A 124 -18.06 9.53 -4.13
C GLY A 124 -18.80 8.33 -3.54
N ASN A 125 -19.61 8.59 -2.51
CA ASN A 125 -20.39 7.55 -1.82
C ASN A 125 -21.36 6.80 -2.74
N LYS A 126 -21.93 7.47 -3.74
CA LYS A 126 -22.86 6.84 -4.69
C LYS A 126 -22.14 5.79 -5.55
N GLY A 127 -20.97 6.12 -6.08
CA GLY A 127 -20.15 5.16 -6.82
C GLY A 127 -19.62 4.03 -5.95
N ALA A 128 -19.17 4.32 -4.73
CA ALA A 128 -18.74 3.31 -3.76
C ALA A 128 -19.86 2.32 -3.41
N LYS A 129 -21.08 2.82 -3.16
CA LYS A 129 -22.26 1.97 -2.93
C LYS A 129 -22.58 1.09 -4.13
N ALA A 130 -22.47 1.62 -5.35
CA ALA A 130 -22.68 0.83 -6.56
C ALA A 130 -21.69 -0.34 -6.66
N LEU A 131 -20.39 -0.05 -6.45
CA LEU A 131 -19.33 -1.04 -6.44
C LEU A 131 -19.53 -2.08 -5.33
N ALA A 132 -19.98 -1.66 -4.14
CA ALA A 132 -20.34 -2.58 -3.07
C ALA A 132 -21.42 -3.58 -3.48
N GLU A 133 -22.50 -3.13 -4.13
CA GLU A 133 -23.53 -4.03 -4.65
C GLU A 133 -23.00 -4.97 -5.74
N ALA A 134 -21.98 -4.56 -6.49
CA ALA A 134 -21.30 -5.45 -7.43
C ALA A 134 -20.43 -6.49 -6.71
N LEU A 135 -19.68 -6.10 -5.68
CA LEU A 135 -18.81 -7.00 -4.90
C LEU A 135 -19.59 -8.09 -4.16
N LYS A 136 -20.83 -7.84 -3.75
CA LYS A 136 -21.68 -8.89 -3.14
C LYS A 136 -21.93 -10.08 -4.05
N VAL A 137 -21.93 -9.87 -5.37
CA VAL A 137 -22.26 -10.92 -6.36
C VAL A 137 -21.09 -11.30 -7.26
N ASN A 138 -20.11 -10.40 -7.42
CA ASN A 138 -18.91 -10.67 -8.20
C ASN A 138 -17.94 -11.52 -7.35
N GLN A 139 -17.61 -12.70 -7.86
CA GLN A 139 -16.70 -13.66 -7.24
C GLN A 139 -15.46 -13.87 -8.12
N VAL A 140 -14.94 -12.81 -8.74
CA VAL A 140 -13.76 -12.87 -9.62
C VAL A 140 -12.79 -11.72 -9.37
N LEU A 141 -13.28 -10.55 -8.99
CA LEU A 141 -12.42 -9.39 -8.74
C LEU A 141 -11.53 -9.67 -7.51
N GLU A 142 -10.24 -9.54 -7.71
CA GLU A 142 -9.18 -9.80 -6.72
C GLU A 142 -8.58 -8.49 -6.20
N SER A 143 -8.53 -7.43 -7.01
CA SER A 143 -7.97 -6.13 -6.63
C SER A 143 -8.84 -4.96 -7.07
N LEU A 144 -9.10 -4.06 -6.13
CA LEU A 144 -9.88 -2.85 -6.34
C LEU A 144 -9.17 -1.64 -5.73
N ASP A 145 -8.85 -0.66 -6.58
CA ASP A 145 -8.27 0.61 -6.15
C ASP A 145 -9.26 1.76 -6.26
N LEU A 146 -9.57 2.35 -5.11
CA LEU A 146 -10.46 3.48 -4.92
C LEU A 146 -9.77 4.68 -4.27
N GLN A 147 -8.44 4.80 -4.40
CA GLN A 147 -7.72 5.95 -3.86
C GLN A 147 -8.29 7.28 -4.38
N SER A 148 -8.35 8.31 -3.52
CA SER A 148 -8.67 9.68 -3.94
C SER A 148 -10.00 9.78 -4.70
N ASN A 149 -11.07 9.26 -4.10
CA ASN A 149 -12.39 9.18 -4.73
C ASN A 149 -13.50 9.89 -3.95
N SER A 150 -13.12 10.66 -2.91
CA SER A 150 -14.06 11.40 -2.06
C SER A 150 -15.10 10.48 -1.42
N ILE A 151 -14.67 9.28 -1.01
CA ILE A 151 -15.49 8.30 -0.30
C ILE A 151 -15.44 8.66 1.19
N SER A 152 -16.60 8.88 1.81
CA SER A 152 -16.71 9.10 3.25
C SER A 152 -17.18 7.82 3.96
N ASP A 153 -17.42 7.89 5.27
CA ASP A 153 -17.91 6.77 6.09
C ASP A 153 -19.11 6.03 5.46
N ALA A 154 -20.09 6.76 4.92
CA ALA A 154 -21.26 6.14 4.27
C ALA A 154 -20.91 5.26 3.06
N GLY A 155 -19.90 5.64 2.27
CA GLY A 155 -19.43 4.83 1.15
C GLY A 155 -18.61 3.62 1.62
N VAL A 156 -17.78 3.81 2.65
CA VAL A 156 -17.02 2.72 3.30
C VAL A 156 -17.95 1.71 3.92
N ALA A 157 -18.97 2.13 4.67
CA ALA A 157 -19.96 1.24 5.28
C ALA A 157 -20.60 0.30 4.24
N ALA A 158 -20.91 0.81 3.04
CA ALA A 158 -21.41 -0.01 1.95
C ALA A 158 -20.39 -1.04 1.47
N LEU A 159 -19.14 -0.60 1.20
CA LEU A 159 -18.04 -1.49 0.78
C LEU A 159 -17.76 -2.57 1.83
N MET A 160 -17.76 -2.21 3.11
CA MET A 160 -17.52 -3.13 4.22
C MET A 160 -18.63 -4.16 4.36
N GLY A 161 -19.89 -3.73 4.25
CA GLY A 161 -21.02 -4.65 4.19
C GLY A 161 -20.94 -5.66 3.04
N ALA A 162 -20.30 -5.30 1.91
CA ALA A 162 -20.03 -6.23 0.83
C ALA A 162 -18.84 -7.16 1.12
N LEU A 163 -17.79 -6.67 1.78
CA LEU A 163 -16.63 -7.48 2.17
C LEU A 163 -16.98 -8.59 3.16
N CYS A 164 -18.00 -8.41 4.01
CA CYS A 164 -18.45 -9.47 4.91
C CYS A 164 -18.87 -10.76 4.19
N THR A 165 -19.30 -10.66 2.92
CA THR A 165 -19.74 -11.83 2.12
C THR A 165 -18.85 -12.11 0.91
N ASN A 166 -18.07 -11.14 0.46
CA ASN A 166 -17.14 -11.34 -0.65
C ASN A 166 -15.96 -12.23 -0.23
N GLN A 167 -15.66 -13.24 -1.04
CA GLN A 167 -14.60 -14.22 -0.77
C GLN A 167 -13.48 -14.20 -1.82
N THR A 168 -13.40 -13.16 -2.64
CA THR A 168 -12.42 -13.11 -3.74
C THR A 168 -11.52 -11.90 -3.71
N LEU A 169 -11.93 -10.80 -3.10
CA LEU A 169 -11.14 -9.59 -3.04
C LEU A 169 -9.94 -9.79 -2.10
N LEU A 170 -8.74 -9.74 -2.68
CA LEU A 170 -7.47 -9.91 -1.98
C LEU A 170 -6.84 -8.56 -1.61
N SER A 171 -7.14 -7.51 -2.37
CA SER A 171 -6.56 -6.18 -2.19
C SER A 171 -7.59 -5.06 -2.36
N LEU A 172 -7.62 -4.17 -1.37
CA LEU A 172 -8.45 -2.98 -1.38
C LEU A 172 -7.62 -1.75 -1.02
N ASN A 173 -7.56 -0.78 -1.95
CA ASN A 173 -6.92 0.51 -1.72
C ASN A 173 -8.00 1.60 -1.50
N LEU A 174 -8.01 2.19 -0.31
CA LEU A 174 -8.90 3.27 0.12
C LEU A 174 -8.12 4.54 0.52
N ARG A 175 -6.86 4.66 0.08
CA ARG A 175 -6.01 5.82 0.35
C ARG A 175 -6.65 7.16 -0.03
N GLU A 176 -6.32 8.23 0.68
CA GLU A 176 -6.74 9.61 0.34
C GLU A 176 -8.26 9.76 0.18
N ASN A 177 -9.02 9.19 1.10
CA ASN A 177 -10.47 9.37 1.19
C ASN A 177 -10.82 10.13 2.48
N SER A 178 -12.09 10.20 2.85
CA SER A 178 -12.57 10.92 4.03
C SER A 178 -13.13 9.96 5.07
N ILE A 179 -12.35 8.93 5.39
CA ILE A 179 -12.72 7.89 6.36
C ILE A 179 -12.39 8.40 7.76
N SER A 180 -13.41 8.55 8.60
CA SER A 180 -13.30 8.99 9.99
C SER A 180 -13.24 7.77 10.95
N PRO A 181 -13.14 7.97 12.27
CA PRO A 181 -13.27 6.87 13.23
C PRO A 181 -14.54 6.03 13.04
N LYS A 182 -15.64 6.64 12.57
CA LYS A 182 -16.89 5.92 12.30
C LYS A 182 -16.74 4.92 11.15
N GLY A 183 -16.16 5.34 10.03
CA GLY A 183 -15.91 4.42 8.92
C GLY A 183 -14.89 3.33 9.28
N ALA A 184 -13.95 3.64 10.19
CA ALA A 184 -13.00 2.67 10.72
C ALA A 184 -13.67 1.56 11.56
N GLN A 185 -14.77 1.86 12.27
CA GLN A 185 -15.55 0.84 12.98
C GLN A 185 -16.21 -0.14 12.01
N ASP A 186 -16.78 0.36 10.91
CA ASP A 186 -17.34 -0.49 9.85
C ASP A 186 -16.25 -1.39 9.22
N LEU A 187 -15.05 -0.82 8.99
CA LEU A 187 -13.87 -1.56 8.52
C LEU A 187 -13.48 -2.68 9.49
N ALA A 188 -13.38 -2.37 10.78
CA ALA A 188 -13.04 -3.34 11.82
C ALA A 188 -14.05 -4.49 11.86
N GLN A 189 -15.36 -4.18 11.80
CA GLN A 189 -16.41 -5.20 11.82
C GLN A 189 -16.33 -6.12 10.59
N ALA A 190 -16.04 -5.58 9.41
CA ALA A 190 -15.85 -6.39 8.21
C ALA A 190 -14.61 -7.28 8.32
N LEU A 191 -13.48 -6.76 8.81
CA LEU A 191 -12.25 -7.52 9.00
C LEU A 191 -12.42 -8.69 9.98
N CYS A 192 -13.26 -8.57 11.01
CA CYS A 192 -13.56 -9.69 11.91
C CYS A 192 -14.27 -10.87 11.22
N THR A 193 -14.92 -10.65 10.08
CA THR A 193 -15.71 -11.68 9.37
C THR A 193 -15.07 -12.10 8.06
N ASN A 194 -14.36 -11.19 7.39
CA ASN A 194 -13.71 -11.45 6.13
C ASN A 194 -12.40 -12.23 6.34
N SER A 195 -12.28 -13.35 5.64
CA SER A 195 -11.12 -14.25 5.71
C SER A 195 -10.34 -14.34 4.39
N THR A 196 -10.44 -13.31 3.53
CA THR A 196 -9.89 -13.37 2.16
C THR A 196 -9.01 -12.17 1.82
N LEU A 197 -9.31 -10.99 2.37
CA LEU A 197 -8.53 -9.79 2.15
C LEU A 197 -7.13 -9.93 2.75
N LYS A 198 -6.12 -9.71 1.92
CA LYS A 198 -4.69 -9.79 2.28
C LYS A 198 -4.05 -8.43 2.42
N ASN A 199 -4.47 -7.46 1.60
CA ASN A 199 -3.88 -6.13 1.54
C ASN A 199 -4.95 -5.06 1.72
N LEU A 200 -4.78 -4.22 2.73
CA LEU A 200 -5.65 -3.08 3.00
C LEU A 200 -4.83 -1.80 3.11
N ASP A 201 -5.12 -0.83 2.23
CA ASP A 201 -4.50 0.48 2.27
C ASP A 201 -5.49 1.56 2.72
N LEU A 202 -5.21 2.17 3.87
CA LEU A 202 -5.98 3.25 4.49
C LEU A 202 -5.17 4.54 4.64
N THR A 203 -4.05 4.66 3.92
CA THR A 203 -3.17 5.83 4.00
C THR A 203 -3.93 7.15 3.81
N ALA A 204 -3.56 8.20 4.53
CA ALA A 204 -4.07 9.55 4.32
C ALA A 204 -5.60 9.62 4.44
N ASN A 205 -6.12 9.08 5.53
CA ASN A 205 -7.52 9.24 5.96
C ASN A 205 -7.54 9.96 7.33
N LEU A 206 -8.70 10.01 7.98
CA LEU A 206 -8.93 10.72 9.24
C LEU A 206 -9.26 9.73 10.35
N LEU A 207 -8.52 8.61 10.44
CA LEU A 207 -8.87 7.53 11.37
C LEU A 207 -8.73 7.95 12.84
N HIS A 208 -7.75 8.81 13.15
CA HIS A 208 -7.36 9.16 14.52
C HIS A 208 -7.12 7.91 15.39
N ASP A 209 -6.93 8.11 16.69
CA ASP A 209 -6.69 6.99 17.60
C ASP A 209 -7.90 6.06 17.71
N GLU A 210 -9.10 6.60 17.80
CA GLU A 210 -10.34 5.83 17.93
C GLU A 210 -10.53 4.84 16.78
N GLY A 211 -10.31 5.28 15.53
CA GLY A 211 -10.45 4.42 14.36
C GLY A 211 -9.34 3.37 14.26
N ALA A 212 -8.10 3.76 14.53
CA ALA A 212 -6.97 2.83 14.53
C ALA A 212 -7.07 1.78 15.66
N GLN A 213 -7.62 2.14 16.82
CA GLN A 213 -7.93 1.20 17.91
C GLN A 213 -8.99 0.17 17.50
N ALA A 214 -10.05 0.60 16.80
CA ALA A 214 -11.05 -0.33 16.26
C ALA A 214 -10.41 -1.33 15.28
N ILE A 215 -9.54 -0.85 14.39
CA ILE A 215 -8.79 -1.70 13.47
C ILE A 215 -7.86 -2.65 14.23
N ALA A 216 -7.19 -2.18 15.29
CA ALA A 216 -6.32 -3.03 16.11
C ALA A 216 -7.09 -4.20 16.74
N VAL A 217 -8.30 -3.96 17.26
CA VAL A 217 -9.17 -5.02 17.79
C VAL A 217 -9.48 -6.05 16.71
N ALA A 218 -9.79 -5.62 15.50
CA ALA A 218 -10.06 -6.53 14.39
C ALA A 218 -8.80 -7.30 13.92
N VAL A 219 -7.64 -6.63 13.85
CA VAL A 219 -6.36 -7.26 13.47
C VAL A 219 -5.94 -8.34 14.46
N LYS A 220 -6.30 -8.22 15.75
CA LYS A 220 -6.03 -9.26 16.73
C LYS A 220 -6.67 -10.60 16.36
N GLU A 221 -7.91 -10.56 15.86
CA GLU A 221 -8.73 -11.74 15.52
C GLU A 221 -8.65 -12.13 14.04
N ASN A 222 -8.32 -11.19 13.15
CA ASN A 222 -8.14 -11.48 11.74
C ASN A 222 -6.81 -12.22 11.50
N HIS A 223 -6.88 -13.34 10.77
CA HIS A 223 -5.72 -14.19 10.49
C HIS A 223 -5.42 -14.32 8.99
N THR A 224 -5.92 -13.39 8.18
CA THR A 224 -5.76 -13.42 6.72
C THR A 224 -5.09 -12.17 6.16
N LEU A 225 -5.24 -11.04 6.85
CA LEU A 225 -4.62 -9.78 6.47
C LEU A 225 -3.09 -9.88 6.65
N MET A 226 -2.36 -9.60 5.58
CA MET A 226 -0.91 -9.71 5.47
C MET A 226 -0.23 -8.33 5.42
N SER A 227 -0.88 -7.34 4.79
CA SER A 227 -0.35 -5.98 4.71
C SER A 227 -1.41 -4.96 5.13
N LEU A 228 -1.03 -4.09 6.06
CA LEU A 228 -1.86 -3.01 6.58
C LEU A 228 -1.09 -1.68 6.53
N HIS A 229 -1.64 -0.72 5.78
CA HIS A 229 -1.07 0.61 5.59
C HIS A 229 -1.94 1.66 6.29
N LEU A 230 -1.37 2.35 7.28
CA LEU A 230 -2.05 3.31 8.16
C LEU A 230 -1.34 4.68 8.21
N GLN A 231 -0.53 5.00 7.21
CA GLN A 231 0.26 6.23 7.16
C GLN A 231 -0.65 7.46 7.14
N TRP A 232 -0.20 8.60 7.68
CA TRP A 232 -0.94 9.86 7.60
C TRP A 232 -2.39 9.77 8.12
N ASN A 233 -2.61 9.19 9.30
CA ASN A 233 -3.95 8.97 9.85
C ASN A 233 -4.18 9.65 11.21
N PHE A 234 -3.27 10.54 11.62
CA PHE A 234 -3.31 11.20 12.93
C PHE A 234 -3.30 10.19 14.10
N ILE A 235 -2.62 9.06 13.92
CA ILE A 235 -2.43 8.03 14.95
C ILE A 235 -1.38 8.53 15.94
N GLN A 236 -1.64 8.36 17.22
CA GLN A 236 -0.80 8.71 18.35
C GLN A 236 -0.47 7.46 19.19
N ALA A 237 0.15 7.67 20.34
CA ALA A 237 0.64 6.60 21.22
C ALA A 237 -0.45 5.61 21.63
N SER A 238 -1.69 6.06 21.88
CA SER A 238 -2.74 5.19 22.42
C SER A 238 -3.21 4.14 21.41
N ALA A 239 -3.34 4.52 20.14
CA ALA A 239 -3.65 3.57 19.07
C ALA A 239 -2.45 2.69 18.69
N ALA A 240 -1.23 3.24 18.68
CA ALA A 240 -0.01 2.43 18.51
C ALA A 240 0.11 1.35 19.59
N LYS A 241 -0.28 1.66 20.83
CA LYS A 241 -0.37 0.68 21.92
C LYS A 241 -1.40 -0.42 21.66
N ALA A 242 -2.58 -0.07 21.17
CA ALA A 242 -3.59 -1.06 20.80
C ALA A 242 -3.10 -1.97 19.65
N LEU A 243 -2.44 -1.40 18.63
CA LEU A 243 -1.83 -2.16 17.54
C LEU A 243 -0.73 -3.10 18.06
N GLY A 244 0.14 -2.62 18.96
CA GLY A 244 1.14 -3.45 19.63
C GLY A 244 0.51 -4.63 20.38
N GLN A 245 -0.57 -4.40 21.12
CA GLN A 245 -1.31 -5.48 21.80
C GLN A 245 -1.91 -6.48 20.80
N ALA A 246 -2.46 -6.02 19.68
CA ALA A 246 -3.00 -6.89 18.64
C ALA A 246 -1.92 -7.76 18.00
N LEU A 247 -0.74 -7.19 17.71
CA LEU A 247 0.39 -7.89 17.09
C LEU A 247 0.93 -9.04 17.95
N GLN A 248 0.78 -9.00 19.28
CA GLN A 248 1.18 -10.12 20.15
C GLN A 248 0.43 -11.42 19.82
N PHE A 249 -0.82 -11.31 19.35
CA PHE A 249 -1.69 -12.44 19.05
C PHE A 249 -1.87 -12.68 17.55
N ASN A 250 -1.74 -11.65 16.73
CA ASN A 250 -1.84 -11.80 15.28
C ASN A 250 -0.75 -12.74 14.73
N ARG A 251 -1.13 -13.59 13.78
CA ARG A 251 -0.26 -14.60 13.13
C ARG A 251 -0.27 -14.52 11.60
N SER A 252 -0.77 -13.44 11.03
CA SER A 252 -0.93 -13.29 9.58
C SER A 252 -0.25 -12.05 9.02
N LEU A 253 -0.13 -10.99 9.81
CA LEU A 253 0.40 -9.72 9.37
C LEU A 253 1.92 -9.84 9.17
N ILE A 254 2.33 -9.52 7.96
CA ILE A 254 3.72 -9.57 7.45
C ILE A 254 4.28 -8.16 7.38
N SER A 255 3.44 -7.18 7.02
CA SER A 255 3.82 -5.78 6.84
C SER A 255 2.85 -4.84 7.56
N LEU A 256 3.40 -3.96 8.39
CA LEU A 256 2.66 -2.88 9.05
C LEU A 256 3.36 -1.55 8.77
N ASP A 257 2.60 -0.63 8.17
CA ASP A 257 3.08 0.72 7.90
C ASP A 257 2.34 1.77 8.74
N LEU A 258 3.10 2.44 9.61
CA LEU A 258 2.63 3.48 10.53
C LEU A 258 3.32 4.83 10.28
N GLN A 259 4.00 4.99 9.15
CA GLN A 259 4.70 6.21 8.78
C GLN A 259 3.84 7.48 8.94
N GLU A 260 4.48 8.60 9.30
CA GLU A 260 3.86 9.94 9.32
C GLU A 260 2.63 9.98 10.24
N ASN A 261 2.82 9.44 11.44
CA ASN A 261 1.88 9.47 12.55
C ASN A 261 2.64 9.91 13.82
N ALA A 262 1.95 10.44 14.83
CA ALA A 262 2.59 10.94 16.05
C ALA A 262 2.64 9.89 17.17
N ILE A 263 3.11 8.67 16.87
CA ILE A 263 3.07 7.54 17.81
C ILE A 263 3.97 7.73 19.04
N GLY A 264 5.09 8.44 18.88
CA GLY A 264 6.02 8.75 19.97
C GLY A 264 6.73 7.55 20.59
N ASP A 265 7.52 7.82 21.63
CA ASP A 265 8.26 6.79 22.37
C ASP A 265 7.34 5.78 23.05
N GLU A 266 6.19 6.21 23.59
CA GLU A 266 5.24 5.30 24.24
C GLU A 266 4.65 4.29 23.23
N GLY A 267 4.23 4.77 22.06
CA GLY A 267 3.73 3.91 20.99
C GLY A 267 4.81 2.95 20.48
N ALA A 268 6.03 3.44 20.25
CA ALA A 268 7.16 2.62 19.83
C ALA A 268 7.52 1.55 20.88
N CYS A 269 7.50 1.87 22.18
CA CYS A 269 7.70 0.90 23.26
C CYS A 269 6.66 -0.22 23.22
N ALA A 270 5.39 0.10 22.96
CA ALA A 270 4.33 -0.90 22.88
C ALA A 270 4.49 -1.84 21.67
N VAL A 271 4.81 -1.29 20.50
CA VAL A 271 5.11 -2.08 19.30
C VAL A 271 6.36 -2.94 19.52
N ALA A 272 7.41 -2.40 20.13
CA ALA A 272 8.62 -3.14 20.48
C ALA A 272 8.32 -4.32 21.44
N GLY A 273 7.49 -4.10 22.46
CA GLY A 273 7.02 -5.17 23.34
C GLY A 273 6.33 -6.30 22.58
N ALA A 274 5.53 -5.96 21.55
CA ALA A 274 4.88 -6.94 20.69
C ALA A 274 5.86 -7.74 19.84
N LEU A 275 6.86 -7.07 19.26
CA LEU A 275 7.90 -7.70 18.45
C LEU A 275 8.70 -8.77 19.22
N LYS A 276 8.81 -8.67 20.56
CA LYS A 276 9.48 -9.70 21.36
C LYS A 276 8.79 -11.07 21.26
N ALA A 277 7.48 -11.11 20.99
CA ALA A 277 6.67 -12.33 20.90
C ALA A 277 6.12 -12.61 19.49
N ASN A 278 5.95 -11.58 18.65
CA ASN A 278 5.44 -11.76 17.30
C ASN A 278 6.49 -12.42 16.39
N THR A 279 6.06 -13.45 15.67
CA THR A 279 6.93 -14.27 14.80
C THR A 279 6.55 -14.19 13.32
N THR A 280 5.68 -13.25 12.93
CA THR A 280 5.14 -13.16 11.56
C THR A 280 5.47 -11.85 10.85
N LEU A 281 5.62 -10.75 11.60
CA LEU A 281 5.91 -9.44 11.04
C LEU A 281 7.36 -9.40 10.54
N THR A 282 7.52 -9.17 9.24
CA THR A 282 8.82 -9.08 8.57
C THR A 282 9.18 -7.64 8.22
N ALA A 283 8.18 -6.76 8.05
CA ALA A 283 8.39 -5.37 7.70
C ALA A 283 7.59 -4.43 8.63
N LEU A 284 8.32 -3.47 9.22
CA LEU A 284 7.76 -2.45 10.07
C LEU A 284 8.30 -1.07 9.65
N TYR A 285 7.37 -0.18 9.30
CA TYR A 285 7.65 1.17 8.82
C TYR A 285 7.16 2.19 9.85
N LEU A 286 8.08 2.99 10.38
CA LEU A 286 7.89 3.95 11.46
C LEU A 286 8.58 5.29 11.12
N GLN A 287 8.60 5.67 9.85
CA GLN A 287 9.22 6.91 9.40
C GLN A 287 8.43 8.11 9.92
N VAL A 288 9.14 9.17 10.33
CA VAL A 288 8.55 10.44 10.80
C VAL A 288 7.44 10.16 11.84
N ALA A 289 7.78 9.33 12.82
CA ALA A 289 6.86 8.78 13.79
C ALA A 289 6.97 9.45 15.18
N SER A 290 7.74 10.54 15.27
CA SER A 290 8.11 11.23 16.51
C SER A 290 8.80 10.34 17.55
N ILE A 291 9.55 9.33 17.10
CA ILE A 291 10.28 8.40 17.97
C ILE A 291 11.58 9.06 18.44
N GLY A 292 11.82 9.05 19.74
CA GLY A 292 13.04 9.50 20.39
C GLY A 292 13.97 8.35 20.76
N ALA A 293 14.93 8.65 21.64
CA ALA A 293 15.90 7.67 22.10
C ALA A 293 15.27 6.51 22.89
N LEU A 294 14.19 6.74 23.65
CA LEU A 294 13.57 5.71 24.48
C LEU A 294 12.83 4.66 23.63
N GLY A 295 12.06 5.11 22.63
CA GLY A 295 11.38 4.22 21.70
C GLY A 295 12.37 3.42 20.86
N ALA A 296 13.47 4.06 20.42
CA ALA A 296 14.55 3.38 19.72
C ALA A 296 15.28 2.35 20.62
N GLN A 297 15.47 2.65 21.89
CA GLN A 297 16.03 1.70 22.85
C GLN A 297 15.13 0.46 22.99
N ALA A 298 13.82 0.66 23.16
CA ALA A 298 12.87 -0.44 23.25
C ALA A 298 12.87 -1.29 21.96
N LEU A 299 12.92 -0.67 20.79
CA LEU A 299 13.05 -1.36 19.50
C LEU A 299 14.36 -2.15 19.42
N GLY A 300 15.48 -1.60 19.89
CA GLY A 300 16.76 -2.32 19.99
C GLY A 300 16.66 -3.56 20.88
N GLU A 301 16.07 -3.44 22.06
CA GLU A 301 15.83 -4.59 22.95
C GLU A 301 14.94 -5.65 22.29
N ALA A 302 13.93 -5.23 21.53
CA ALA A 302 13.07 -6.15 20.80
C ALA A 302 13.82 -6.87 19.67
N LEU A 303 14.65 -6.16 18.91
CA LEU A 303 15.48 -6.75 17.86
C LEU A 303 16.51 -7.74 18.42
N ALA A 304 17.00 -7.55 19.64
CA ALA A 304 17.95 -8.50 20.24
C ALA A 304 17.36 -9.91 20.42
N VAL A 305 16.03 -10.02 20.57
CA VAL A 305 15.32 -11.29 20.76
C VAL A 305 14.50 -11.72 19.54
N ASN A 306 13.96 -10.77 18.77
CA ASN A 306 13.14 -11.06 17.60
C ASN A 306 14.00 -11.68 16.47
N ARG A 307 13.46 -12.71 15.81
CA ARG A 307 14.14 -13.46 14.74
C ARG A 307 13.36 -13.46 13.42
N THR A 308 12.32 -12.63 13.30
CA THR A 308 11.46 -12.58 12.11
C THR A 308 11.59 -11.27 11.36
N LEU A 309 11.74 -10.13 12.04
CA LEU A 309 11.76 -8.83 11.40
C LEU A 309 12.98 -8.71 10.49
N GLU A 310 12.72 -8.40 9.22
CA GLU A 310 13.71 -8.25 8.15
C GLU A 310 13.91 -6.78 7.78
N ILE A 311 12.85 -5.97 7.86
CA ILE A 311 12.86 -4.55 7.49
C ILE A 311 12.36 -3.72 8.67
N LEU A 312 13.21 -2.79 9.11
CA LEU A 312 12.84 -1.74 10.04
C LEU A 312 13.20 -0.39 9.44
N ASP A 313 12.19 0.44 9.17
CA ASP A 313 12.40 1.80 8.71
C ASP A 313 12.05 2.81 9.80
N LEU A 314 13.06 3.57 10.23
CA LEU A 314 12.98 4.58 11.27
C LEU A 314 13.39 5.96 10.75
N ARG A 315 13.36 6.19 9.44
CA ARG A 315 13.77 7.47 8.84
C ARG A 315 13.03 8.67 9.46
N GLY A 316 13.73 9.79 9.66
CA GLY A 316 13.11 11.06 10.02
C GLY A 316 12.59 11.12 11.46
N ASN A 317 13.18 10.35 12.38
CA ASN A 317 12.87 10.38 13.80
C ASN A 317 13.96 11.13 14.59
N ALA A 318 13.85 11.17 15.92
CA ALA A 318 14.81 11.83 16.82
C ALA A 318 15.57 10.82 17.68
N ILE A 319 16.03 9.72 17.07
CA ILE A 319 16.66 8.58 17.76
C ILE A 319 17.90 8.98 18.56
N GLY A 320 18.73 9.86 17.99
CA GLY A 320 19.94 10.35 18.64
C GLY A 320 20.99 9.26 18.93
N VAL A 321 22.08 9.63 19.60
CA VAL A 321 23.22 8.75 19.89
C VAL A 321 22.80 7.55 20.76
N ALA A 322 21.98 7.79 21.78
CA ALA A 322 21.57 6.75 22.74
C ALA A 322 20.73 5.64 22.05
N GLY A 323 19.76 6.03 21.23
CA GLY A 323 18.97 5.08 20.45
C GLY A 323 19.83 4.35 19.40
N ALA A 324 20.76 5.06 18.74
CA ALA A 324 21.73 4.45 17.82
C ALA A 324 22.54 3.34 18.49
N LYS A 325 23.04 3.60 19.70
CA LYS A 325 23.82 2.63 20.50
C LYS A 325 22.99 1.41 20.86
N ALA A 326 21.72 1.58 21.20
CA ALA A 326 20.82 0.47 21.51
C ALA A 326 20.57 -0.42 20.28
N LEU A 327 20.27 0.20 19.12
CA LEU A 327 20.12 -0.51 17.85
C LEU A 327 21.42 -1.21 17.44
N ALA A 328 22.58 -0.57 17.60
CA ALA A 328 23.89 -1.16 17.35
C ALA A 328 24.13 -2.42 18.19
N ASN A 329 23.79 -2.39 19.49
CA ASN A 329 23.93 -3.56 20.35
C ASN A 329 23.00 -4.70 19.91
N ALA A 330 21.79 -4.39 19.46
CA ALA A 330 20.86 -5.37 18.92
C ALA A 330 21.39 -6.01 17.63
N LEU A 331 21.96 -5.21 16.72
CA LEU A 331 22.53 -5.69 15.47
C LEU A 331 23.66 -6.70 15.70
N LYS A 332 24.47 -6.59 16.76
CA LYS A 332 25.53 -7.58 17.04
C LYS A 332 25.01 -9.00 17.24
N VAL A 333 23.76 -9.16 17.68
CA VAL A 333 23.16 -10.47 17.99
C VAL A 333 21.99 -10.85 17.08
N ASN A 334 21.37 -9.86 16.44
CA ASN A 334 20.24 -10.07 15.53
C ASN A 334 20.72 -10.64 14.19
N SER A 335 20.06 -11.70 13.73
CA SER A 335 20.38 -12.41 12.50
C SER A 335 19.25 -12.41 11.47
N SER A 336 18.12 -11.75 11.76
CA SER A 336 16.95 -11.70 10.89
C SER A 336 16.87 -10.39 10.09
N LEU A 337 17.30 -9.27 10.68
CA LEU A 337 17.21 -7.97 10.06
C LEU A 337 18.12 -7.92 8.83
N ARG A 338 17.55 -7.49 7.71
CA ARG A 338 18.19 -7.32 6.40
C ARG A 338 18.33 -5.86 6.03
N ARG A 339 17.34 -5.04 6.40
CA ARG A 339 17.32 -3.61 6.08
C ARG A 339 16.99 -2.77 7.30
N LEU A 340 17.86 -1.81 7.58
CA LEU A 340 17.67 -0.83 8.64
C LEU A 340 17.84 0.58 8.07
N ASN A 341 16.77 1.36 8.03
CA ASN A 341 16.85 2.75 7.60
C ASN A 341 16.84 3.69 8.82
N LEU A 342 17.95 4.40 9.01
CA LEU A 342 18.15 5.41 10.05
C LEU A 342 18.40 6.79 9.45
N GLN A 343 18.00 7.04 8.21
CA GLN A 343 18.14 8.36 7.60
C GLN A 343 17.51 9.46 8.48
N GLU A 344 18.14 10.63 8.57
CA GLU A 344 17.59 11.82 9.24
C GLU A 344 17.19 11.56 10.72
N ASN A 345 18.07 10.96 11.51
CA ASN A 345 17.83 10.57 12.91
C ASN A 345 18.69 11.28 13.95
N SER A 346 19.45 12.30 13.54
CA SER A 346 20.35 13.06 14.41
C SER A 346 21.34 12.17 15.20
N LEU A 347 21.83 11.09 14.58
CA LEU A 347 22.74 10.15 15.26
C LEU A 347 24.10 10.78 15.61
N GLY A 348 24.55 11.77 14.84
CA GLY A 348 25.91 12.33 14.96
C GLY A 348 27.00 11.32 14.62
N MET A 349 28.26 11.74 14.81
CA MET A 349 29.43 10.90 14.58
C MET A 349 29.42 9.64 15.46
N ASP A 350 29.23 9.82 16.78
CA ASP A 350 29.30 8.72 17.75
C ASP A 350 28.23 7.64 17.50
N GLY A 351 27.00 8.05 17.20
CA GLY A 351 25.92 7.11 16.89
C GLY A 351 26.19 6.32 15.62
N ALA A 352 26.71 6.98 14.58
CA ALA A 352 27.05 6.33 13.31
C ALA A 352 28.25 5.37 13.46
N ILE A 353 29.26 5.72 14.26
CA ILE A 353 30.37 4.82 14.62
C ILE A 353 29.84 3.59 15.38
N CYS A 354 28.90 3.76 16.32
CA CYS A 354 28.29 2.63 17.02
C CYS A 354 27.64 1.64 16.04
N ILE A 355 26.85 2.15 15.08
CA ILE A 355 26.19 1.31 14.07
C ILE A 355 27.24 0.61 13.21
N ALA A 356 28.24 1.33 12.68
CA ALA A 356 29.28 0.75 11.83
C ALA A 356 30.09 -0.34 12.54
N THR A 357 30.42 -0.12 13.81
CA THR A 357 31.12 -1.12 14.64
C THR A 357 30.26 -2.37 14.86
N ALA A 358 28.93 -2.24 14.94
CA ALA A 358 28.06 -3.41 15.06
C ALA A 358 28.05 -4.29 13.80
N LEU A 359 28.34 -3.72 12.63
CA LEU A 359 28.40 -4.46 11.37
C LEU A 359 29.57 -5.42 11.29
N SER A 360 30.65 -5.19 12.06
CA SER A 360 31.79 -6.09 12.02
C SER A 360 31.48 -7.49 12.54
N GLY A 361 30.43 -7.63 13.36
CA GLY A 361 29.93 -8.92 13.85
C GLY A 361 28.60 -9.36 13.25
N ASN A 362 28.00 -8.56 12.36
CA ASN A 362 26.72 -8.89 11.73
C ASN A 362 26.89 -9.20 10.24
N HIS A 363 26.54 -10.42 9.86
CA HIS A 363 26.58 -10.88 8.46
C HIS A 363 25.19 -11.05 7.83
N GLY A 364 24.12 -10.75 8.57
CA GLY A 364 22.74 -10.85 8.11
C GLY A 364 22.23 -9.57 7.45
N ILE A 365 22.69 -8.40 7.91
CA ILE A 365 22.26 -7.10 7.40
C ILE A 365 22.82 -6.85 6.00
N GLN A 366 21.96 -6.39 5.10
CA GLN A 366 22.25 -6.18 3.68
C GLN A 366 22.20 -4.70 3.29
N HIS A 367 21.36 -3.90 3.96
CA HIS A 367 21.19 -2.49 3.65
C HIS A 367 21.05 -1.66 4.93
N ILE A 368 21.87 -0.62 5.05
CA ILE A 368 21.73 0.42 6.08
C ILE A 368 21.75 1.79 5.41
N ASN A 369 20.81 2.65 5.78
CA ASN A 369 20.85 4.06 5.40
C ASN A 369 21.11 4.94 6.64
N LEU A 370 22.20 5.71 6.58
CA LEU A 370 22.66 6.66 7.59
C LEU A 370 22.67 8.11 7.08
N GLN A 371 22.07 8.39 5.93
CA GLN A 371 22.05 9.72 5.33
C GLN A 371 21.39 10.76 6.24
N GLY A 372 21.82 12.01 6.16
CA GLY A 372 21.20 13.10 6.91
C GLY A 372 21.42 13.06 8.44
N ASN A 373 22.41 12.29 8.93
CA ASN A 373 22.70 12.14 10.37
C ASN A 373 23.79 13.04 10.94
N ARG A 374 24.28 14.02 10.16
CA ARG A 374 25.35 14.95 10.57
C ARG A 374 26.62 14.23 11.07
N ILE A 375 27.04 13.21 10.34
CA ILE A 375 28.17 12.32 10.70
C ILE A 375 29.53 13.04 10.61
N GLY A 376 29.68 13.97 9.66
CA GLY A 376 30.94 14.65 9.35
C GLY A 376 31.91 13.77 8.55
N GLU A 377 32.89 14.42 7.91
CA GLU A 377 33.84 13.74 7.00
C GLU A 377 34.70 12.68 7.70
N SER A 378 35.16 12.97 8.92
CA SER A 378 35.98 12.04 9.71
C SER A 378 35.21 10.78 10.12
N GLY A 379 33.95 10.93 10.52
CA GLY A 379 33.05 9.82 10.82
C GLY A 379 32.77 8.97 9.57
N ALA A 380 32.47 9.61 8.43
CA ALA A 380 32.23 8.91 7.17
C ALA A 380 33.45 8.09 6.71
N ARG A 381 34.67 8.63 6.87
CA ARG A 381 35.91 7.90 6.55
C ARG A 381 36.08 6.66 7.41
N MET A 382 35.90 6.79 8.73
CA MET A 382 36.00 5.66 9.67
C MET A 382 34.97 4.57 9.39
N ILE A 383 33.72 4.96 9.09
CA ILE A 383 32.65 4.02 8.76
C ILE A 383 32.98 3.30 7.44
N SER A 384 33.46 4.02 6.41
CA SER A 384 33.87 3.42 5.13
C SER A 384 34.98 2.37 5.31
N GLU A 385 35.99 2.66 6.13
CA GLU A 385 37.06 1.71 6.44
C GLU A 385 36.54 0.47 7.19
N THR A 386 35.65 0.67 8.16
CA THR A 386 35.04 -0.40 8.98
C THR A 386 34.19 -1.35 8.13
N ILE A 387 33.41 -0.81 7.18
CA ILE A 387 32.54 -1.62 6.31
C ILE A 387 33.35 -2.39 5.27
N LYS A 388 34.33 -1.75 4.63
CA LYS A 388 35.20 -2.41 3.63
C LYS A 388 35.92 -3.62 4.21
N THR A 389 36.31 -3.54 5.48
CA THR A 389 37.06 -4.60 6.16
C THR A 389 36.17 -5.70 6.70
N ASN A 390 34.99 -5.38 7.24
CA ASN A 390 34.23 -6.34 8.06
C ASN A 390 32.81 -6.67 7.57
N ALA A 391 32.24 -5.90 6.64
CA ALA A 391 30.87 -6.12 6.15
C ALA A 391 30.72 -5.86 4.63
N PRO A 392 31.49 -6.55 3.77
CA PRO A 392 31.53 -6.25 2.33
C PRO A 392 30.21 -6.53 1.59
N LEU A 393 29.31 -7.31 2.20
CA LEU A 393 27.99 -7.65 1.64
C LEU A 393 26.89 -6.66 2.06
N CYS A 394 27.17 -5.75 2.99
CA CYS A 394 26.23 -4.72 3.44
C CYS A 394 26.43 -3.43 2.64
N THR A 395 25.36 -2.97 1.97
CA THR A 395 25.32 -1.65 1.35
C THR A 395 25.02 -0.60 2.41
N VAL A 396 25.89 0.40 2.56
CA VAL A 396 25.67 1.51 3.50
C VAL A 396 25.60 2.83 2.74
N GLU A 397 24.46 3.51 2.85
CA GLU A 397 24.24 4.86 2.34
C GLU A 397 24.60 5.86 3.44
N MET A 398 25.52 6.81 3.17
CA MET A 398 26.04 7.79 4.13
C MET A 398 25.75 9.23 3.72
#